data_AF-A0A093C9Z1-F1
#
_entry.id   AF-A0A093C9Z1-F1
#
_cell.length_a   1.000
_cell.length_b   1.000
_cell.length_c   1.000
_cell.angle_alpha   90.00
_cell.angle_beta   90.00
_cell.angle_gamma   90.00
#
_symmetry.space_group_name_H-M   'P 1'
#
loop_
_entity.id
_entity.type
_entity.pdbx_description
1 polymer ?
#
loop_
_entity_poly.entity_id
_entity_poly.type
_entity_poly.pdbx_seq_one_letter_code
_entity_poly.pdbx_strand_id
1 'polypeptide(L)'
;MQCSWKAVLLLALASIAIQYTAIRTFTAKSFHSCPIPSPVNCSLSQDTDAADRLCDESPTFSYNLSRKTHVLILATTRSGSSFVGQLFNQHFDVFYFKALCSPPVCESLGAIDLHLEEGDCVKKCGTLNLTLATESCREHGHVAIKTVRVPEVSDLRALVEDPRLNLKVIQLVRDPRGILASRSETFRDTYRLWRIWDGTGRKPYNLDVTQLTTVCEDFWNSVSTGLNRPPWLKGKYMLVRYEDLARNPMKKTEEIYDFLGIPMDSNVERWIQNNTRGDRSSSKHKYGTVRNSAATAEKWR
;
A
#
# COMPACT_ATOMS: atom_id res chain seq x y z
N MET A 1 33.68 2.31 41.83
CA MET A 1 33.69 1.24 40.80
C MET A 1 34.27 1.82 39.53
N GLN A 2 35.56 1.57 39.26
CA GLN A 2 36.22 2.05 38.04
C GLN A 2 35.79 1.14 36.89
N CYS A 3 35.02 1.69 35.93
CA CYS A 3 34.74 1.01 34.67
C CYS A 3 36.06 0.85 33.91
N SER A 4 36.65 -0.35 33.98
CA SER A 4 37.85 -0.70 33.23
C SER A 4 37.53 -0.65 31.73
N TRP A 5 38.43 -0.10 30.91
CA TRP A 5 38.27 -0.05 29.46
C TRP A 5 38.01 -1.44 28.85
N LYS A 6 38.49 -2.51 29.52
CA LYS A 6 38.19 -3.90 29.17
C LYS A 6 36.69 -4.22 29.23
N ALA A 7 35.96 -3.66 30.20
CA ALA A 7 34.51 -3.83 30.31
C ALA A 7 33.75 -3.08 29.21
N VAL A 8 34.21 -1.88 28.85
CA VAL A 8 33.64 -1.11 27.73
C VAL A 8 33.87 -1.84 26.40
N LEU A 9 35.05 -2.41 26.19
CA LEU A 9 35.37 -3.17 24.99
C LEU A 9 34.56 -4.46 24.90
N LEU A 10 34.37 -5.17 26.03
CA LEU A 10 33.52 -6.36 26.09
C LEU A 10 32.04 -6.03 25.81
N LEU A 11 31.52 -4.91 26.33
CA LEU A 11 30.16 -4.47 26.05
C LEU A 11 29.98 -4.04 24.58
N ALA A 12 30.98 -3.38 23.99
CA ALA A 12 30.96 -3.01 22.58
C ALA A 12 31.00 -4.24 21.67
N LEU A 13 31.87 -5.22 21.95
CA LEU A 13 31.94 -6.47 21.19
C LEU A 13 30.68 -7.31 21.35
N ALA A 14 30.09 -7.37 22.55
CA ALA A 14 28.81 -8.04 22.77
C ALA A 14 27.67 -7.34 22.03
N SER A 15 27.64 -6.00 22.02
CA SER A 15 26.66 -5.22 21.26
C SER A 15 26.78 -5.45 19.75
N ILE A 16 28.00 -5.45 19.21
CA ILE A 16 28.25 -5.76 17.79
C ILE A 16 27.85 -7.19 17.47
N ALA A 17 28.15 -8.16 18.34
CA ALA A 17 27.74 -9.54 18.14
C ALA A 17 26.21 -9.69 18.16
N ILE A 18 25.50 -9.04 19.10
CA ILE A 18 24.04 -9.03 19.20
C ILE A 18 23.41 -8.33 17.99
N GLN A 19 23.97 -7.20 17.56
CA GLN A 19 23.52 -6.49 16.35
C GLN A 19 23.76 -7.35 15.11
N TYR A 20 24.89 -8.04 15.01
CA TYR A 20 25.18 -8.95 13.92
C TYR A 20 24.25 -10.17 13.93
N THR A 21 23.96 -10.81 15.07
CA THR A 21 22.96 -11.89 15.12
C THR A 21 21.54 -11.39 14.88
N ALA A 22 21.17 -10.19 15.32
CA ALA A 22 19.87 -9.59 15.02
C ALA A 22 19.74 -9.32 13.51
N ILE A 23 20.71 -8.65 12.89
CA ILE A 23 20.77 -8.40 11.44
C ILE A 23 20.80 -9.71 10.67
N ARG A 24 21.57 -10.72 11.12
CA ARG A 24 21.58 -12.05 10.49
C ARG A 24 20.27 -12.80 10.67
N THR A 25 19.55 -12.61 11.78
CA THR A 25 18.23 -13.23 12.00
C THR A 25 17.16 -12.55 11.13
N PHE A 26 17.24 -11.23 10.95
CA PHE A 26 16.38 -10.47 10.05
C PHE A 26 16.67 -10.73 8.56
N THR A 27 17.92 -11.08 8.21
CA THR A 27 18.30 -11.41 6.83
C THR A 27 18.21 -12.92 6.51
N ALA A 28 18.33 -13.80 7.51
CA ALA A 28 18.20 -15.26 7.36
C ALA A 28 16.75 -15.76 7.51
N LYS A 29 15.87 -15.02 8.20
CA LYS A 29 14.43 -15.20 8.02
C LYS A 29 14.04 -14.45 6.76
N SER A 30 14.16 -15.13 5.63
CA SER A 30 13.41 -14.78 4.43
C SER A 30 11.96 -14.57 4.84
N PHE A 31 11.45 -13.34 4.70
CA PHE A 31 10.01 -13.11 4.64
C PHE A 31 9.48 -14.09 3.59
N HIS A 32 8.83 -15.16 4.04
CA HIS A 32 8.18 -16.13 3.17
C HIS A 32 6.96 -15.43 2.57
N SER A 33 7.23 -14.58 1.59
CA SER A 33 6.27 -14.24 0.55
C SER A 33 5.79 -15.57 -0.03
N CYS A 34 4.47 -15.76 -0.04
CA CYS A 34 3.74 -16.96 -0.45
C CYS A 34 4.61 -18.02 -1.15
N PRO A 35 4.94 -19.15 -0.50
CA PRO A 35 5.66 -20.22 -1.18
C PRO A 35 4.82 -20.70 -2.36
N ILE A 36 5.41 -20.61 -3.56
CA ILE A 36 4.92 -21.20 -4.80
C ILE A 36 5.40 -22.66 -4.80
N PRO A 37 4.51 -23.67 -4.88
CA PRO A 37 4.92 -25.03 -5.16
C PRO A 37 5.40 -25.12 -6.62
N SER A 38 6.67 -25.43 -6.83
CA SER A 38 7.21 -25.80 -8.15
C SER A 38 6.87 -27.27 -8.44
N PRO A 39 6.21 -27.61 -9.56
CA PRO A 39 5.91 -28.99 -9.92
C PRO A 39 7.02 -29.52 -10.84
N VAL A 40 8.15 -29.93 -10.28
CA VAL A 40 9.15 -30.70 -11.04
C VAL A 40 9.77 -31.76 -10.13
N ASN A 41 9.21 -32.97 -10.22
CA ASN A 41 9.78 -34.30 -9.90
C ASN A 41 8.79 -35.17 -9.13
N CYS A 42 7.90 -35.85 -9.87
CA CYS A 42 7.51 -37.20 -9.52
C CYS A 42 7.80 -38.07 -10.75
N SER A 43 8.94 -38.77 -10.69
CA SER A 43 9.33 -39.81 -11.62
C SER A 43 8.38 -41.01 -11.52
N LEU A 44 8.13 -41.59 -12.68
CA LEU A 44 7.34 -42.79 -12.92
C LEU A 44 7.97 -44.00 -12.19
N SER A 45 7.20 -44.69 -11.37
CA SER A 45 7.48 -46.06 -10.95
C SER A 45 6.21 -46.88 -11.06
N GLN A 46 6.27 -47.91 -11.91
CA GLN A 46 5.29 -48.98 -12.12
C GLN A 46 4.95 -49.69 -10.79
N ASP A 47 3.66 -49.90 -10.49
CA ASP A 47 2.97 -51.17 -10.73
C ASP A 47 1.59 -51.24 -10.00
N THR A 48 0.66 -51.91 -10.71
CA THR A 48 -0.51 -52.69 -10.25
C THR A 48 -1.76 -52.06 -9.61
N ASP A 49 -2.87 -52.46 -10.23
CA ASP A 49 -4.21 -52.79 -9.72
C ASP A 49 -5.32 -51.74 -9.56
N ALA A 50 -6.46 -52.17 -10.10
CA ALA A 50 -7.69 -51.45 -10.34
C ALA A 50 -8.50 -51.18 -9.07
N ALA A 51 -8.97 -49.94 -8.92
CA ALA A 51 -10.25 -49.60 -8.29
C ALA A 51 -10.60 -48.13 -8.56
N ASP A 52 -11.50 -47.95 -9.52
CA ASP A 52 -12.66 -47.04 -9.44
C ASP A 52 -12.44 -45.65 -8.78
N ARG A 53 -12.10 -44.64 -9.58
CA ARG A 53 -12.52 -43.24 -9.35
C ARG A 53 -12.78 -42.54 -10.67
N LEU A 54 -14.06 -42.42 -10.97
CA LEU A 54 -14.65 -41.53 -11.95
C LEU A 54 -14.33 -40.08 -11.54
N CYS A 55 -13.26 -39.50 -12.10
CA CYS A 55 -13.03 -38.07 -12.03
C CYS A 55 -13.74 -37.44 -13.23
N ASP A 56 -14.87 -36.81 -12.93
CA ASP A 56 -15.61 -35.90 -13.80
C ASP A 56 -14.65 -34.89 -14.44
N GLU A 57 -14.70 -34.78 -15.77
CA GLU A 57 -13.93 -33.80 -16.53
C GLU A 57 -14.40 -32.39 -16.19
N SER A 58 -13.83 -31.80 -15.14
CA SER A 58 -13.87 -30.35 -14.98
C SER A 58 -12.91 -29.74 -16.00
N PRO A 59 -13.32 -28.67 -16.72
CA PRO A 59 -12.52 -28.08 -17.76
C PRO A 59 -11.20 -27.63 -17.15
N THR A 60 -10.11 -28.10 -17.72
CA THR A 60 -8.75 -27.67 -17.44
C THR A 60 -8.66 -26.18 -17.74
N PHE A 61 -9.02 -25.34 -16.77
CA PHE A 61 -8.74 -23.93 -16.80
C PHE A 61 -7.23 -23.83 -16.70
N SER A 62 -6.58 -23.76 -17.86
CA SER A 62 -5.17 -23.47 -17.97
C SER A 62 -4.90 -22.22 -17.15
N TYR A 63 -4.34 -22.40 -15.95
CA TYR A 63 -3.69 -21.32 -15.24
C TYR A 63 -2.53 -20.92 -16.14
N ASN A 64 -2.79 -19.96 -17.02
CA ASN A 64 -1.70 -19.20 -17.59
C ASN A 64 -0.88 -18.74 -16.39
N LEU A 65 0.45 -18.92 -16.46
CA LEU A 65 1.39 -18.35 -15.52
C LEU A 65 1.39 -16.80 -15.68
N SER A 66 0.22 -16.19 -15.55
CA SER A 66 0.00 -14.76 -15.50
C SER A 66 0.69 -14.30 -14.24
N ARG A 67 1.87 -13.66 -14.39
CA ARG A 67 2.66 -13.20 -13.27
C ARG A 67 1.86 -12.14 -12.51
N LYS A 68 1.18 -12.59 -11.44
CA LYS A 68 0.48 -11.76 -10.45
C LYS A 68 1.18 -10.42 -10.28
N THR A 69 0.53 -9.34 -10.71
CA THR A 69 1.03 -7.98 -10.52
C THR A 69 0.94 -7.62 -9.03
N HIS A 70 2.07 -7.20 -8.47
CA HIS A 70 2.15 -6.69 -7.11
C HIS A 70 2.21 -5.17 -7.20
N VAL A 71 1.28 -4.49 -6.54
CA VAL A 71 1.15 -3.03 -6.57
C VAL A 71 1.55 -2.48 -5.22
N LEU A 72 2.52 -1.56 -5.21
CA LEU A 72 2.88 -0.82 -4.01
C LEU A 72 2.53 0.65 -4.19
N ILE A 73 1.57 1.12 -3.39
CA ILE A 73 1.19 2.53 -3.29
C ILE A 73 2.11 3.17 -2.26
N LEU A 74 3.11 3.90 -2.76
CA LEU A 74 4.04 4.68 -1.95
C LEU A 74 3.46 6.08 -1.76
N ALA A 75 3.09 6.42 -0.53
CA ALA A 75 2.34 7.64 -0.27
C ALA A 75 2.78 8.34 1.02
N THR A 76 2.49 9.63 1.14
CA THR A 76 2.56 10.32 2.43
C THR A 76 1.16 10.57 2.99
N THR A 77 1.03 10.71 4.31
CA THR A 77 -0.27 10.99 4.94
C THR A 77 -0.85 12.29 4.37
N ARG A 78 -2.10 12.21 3.90
CA ARG A 78 -2.88 13.28 3.22
C ARG A 78 -2.57 13.51 1.73
N SER A 79 -1.94 12.55 1.04
CA SER A 79 -1.69 12.58 -0.42
C SER A 79 -2.80 11.94 -1.29
N GLY A 80 -3.93 11.53 -0.69
CA GLY A 80 -5.01 10.85 -1.42
C GLY A 80 -4.90 9.32 -1.47
N SER A 81 -4.01 8.72 -0.68
CA SER A 81 -3.80 7.27 -0.63
C SER A 81 -5.04 6.45 -0.26
N SER A 82 -5.97 7.00 0.55
CA SER A 82 -7.25 6.35 0.83
C SER A 82 -8.14 6.23 -0.41
N PHE A 83 -8.15 7.25 -1.28
CA PHE A 83 -8.93 7.20 -2.52
C PHE A 83 -8.35 6.14 -3.47
N VAL A 84 -7.03 6.15 -3.68
CA VAL A 84 -6.34 5.17 -4.53
C VAL A 84 -6.51 3.74 -3.98
N GLY A 85 -6.40 3.55 -2.67
CA GLY A 85 -6.67 2.26 -2.05
C GLY A 85 -8.09 1.77 -2.27
N GLN A 86 -9.08 2.67 -2.29
CA GLN A 86 -10.46 2.30 -2.59
C GLN A 86 -10.65 1.83 -4.03
N LEU A 87 -9.90 2.36 -5.01
CA LEU A 87 -9.94 1.83 -6.39
C LEU A 87 -9.66 0.33 -6.40
N PHE A 88 -8.62 -0.10 -5.67
CA PHE A 88 -8.27 -1.51 -5.55
C PHE A 88 -9.26 -2.33 -4.71
N ASN A 89 -9.91 -1.73 -3.69
CA ASN A 89 -10.97 -2.41 -2.93
C ASN A 89 -12.22 -2.71 -3.78
N GLN A 90 -12.46 -1.95 -4.86
CA GLN A 90 -13.61 -2.18 -5.73
C GLN A 90 -13.33 -3.16 -6.86
N HIS A 91 -12.06 -3.52 -7.06
CA HIS A 91 -11.65 -4.47 -8.07
C HIS A 91 -11.78 -5.90 -7.55
N PHE A 92 -12.44 -6.79 -8.29
CA PHE A 92 -12.76 -8.13 -7.78
C PHE A 92 -11.51 -9.02 -7.66
N ASP A 93 -10.55 -8.86 -8.58
CA ASP A 93 -9.35 -9.71 -8.65
C ASP A 93 -8.11 -9.14 -7.94
N VAL A 94 -8.26 -8.06 -7.17
CA VAL A 94 -7.15 -7.45 -6.42
C VAL A 94 -7.30 -7.75 -4.94
N PHE A 95 -6.34 -8.50 -4.40
CA PHE A 95 -6.19 -8.65 -2.97
C PHE A 95 -5.66 -7.36 -2.35
N TYR A 96 -6.53 -6.66 -1.62
CA TYR A 96 -6.19 -5.48 -0.83
C TYR A 96 -6.91 -5.55 0.53
N PHE A 97 -7.31 -4.40 1.09
CA PHE A 97 -7.91 -4.32 2.41
C PHE A 97 -9.28 -5.02 2.49
N LYS A 98 -10.15 -4.86 1.49
CA LYS A 98 -11.50 -5.45 1.49
C LYS A 98 -11.46 -6.98 1.57
N ALA A 99 -10.53 -7.63 0.88
CA ALA A 99 -10.36 -9.10 0.90
C ALA A 99 -10.01 -9.60 2.31
N LEU A 100 -9.22 -8.85 3.08
CA LEU A 100 -8.92 -9.15 4.49
C LEU A 100 -10.13 -8.99 5.42
N CYS A 101 -11.12 -8.22 4.99
CA CYS A 101 -12.33 -7.87 5.73
C CYS A 101 -13.57 -8.61 5.22
N SER A 102 -13.38 -9.66 4.41
CA SER A 102 -14.44 -10.46 3.83
C SER A 102 -14.18 -11.94 4.11
N PRO A 103 -15.20 -12.82 4.01
CA PRO A 103 -14.99 -14.26 4.07
C PRO A 103 -14.00 -14.73 2.98
N PRO A 104 -13.14 -15.73 3.25
CA PRO A 104 -13.04 -16.51 4.49
C PRO A 104 -12.21 -15.84 5.59
N VAL A 105 -11.53 -14.72 5.32
CA VAL A 105 -10.60 -14.09 6.28
C VAL A 105 -11.32 -13.48 7.48
N CYS A 106 -12.50 -12.90 7.24
CA CYS A 106 -13.38 -12.38 8.27
C CYS A 106 -14.83 -12.79 8.01
N GLU A 107 -15.36 -13.67 8.86
CA GLU A 107 -16.75 -14.16 8.78
C GLU A 107 -17.76 -13.18 9.38
N SER A 108 -17.31 -12.26 10.25
CA SER A 108 -18.15 -11.30 10.98
C SER A 108 -18.81 -10.24 10.09
N LEU A 109 -18.45 -10.21 8.80
CA LEU A 109 -18.92 -9.25 7.82
C LEU A 109 -19.54 -10.00 6.64
N GLY A 110 -20.85 -10.21 6.70
CA GLY A 110 -21.61 -10.75 5.58
C GLY A 110 -21.67 -9.80 4.38
N ALA A 111 -22.03 -10.32 3.21
CA ALA A 111 -22.06 -9.66 1.89
C ALA A 111 -22.95 -8.39 1.75
N ILE A 112 -23.52 -7.89 2.86
CA ILE A 112 -24.50 -6.79 2.89
C ILE A 112 -23.85 -5.44 3.29
N ASP A 113 -22.61 -5.44 3.81
CA ASP A 113 -21.97 -4.20 4.31
C ASP A 113 -21.17 -3.48 3.20
N LEU A 114 -21.89 -2.92 2.23
CA LEU A 114 -21.34 -2.17 1.06
C LEU A 114 -20.56 -0.89 1.42
N HIS A 115 -20.51 -0.51 2.70
CA HIS A 115 -19.84 0.70 3.19
C HIS A 115 -18.99 0.46 4.45
N LEU A 116 -18.19 -0.61 4.45
CA LEU A 116 -17.18 -0.82 5.49
C LEU A 116 -16.10 0.28 5.45
N GLU A 117 -16.08 1.14 6.46
CA GLU A 117 -14.94 2.00 6.72
C GLU A 117 -13.75 1.15 7.25
N GLU A 118 -12.52 1.51 6.86
CA GLU A 118 -11.28 0.78 7.21
C GLU A 118 -11.15 0.51 8.72
N GLY A 119 -11.70 1.40 9.56
CA GLY A 119 -11.68 1.28 11.02
C GLY A 119 -12.68 0.29 11.63
N ASP A 120 -13.78 -0.03 10.93
CA ASP A 120 -14.83 -0.90 11.47
C ASP A 120 -14.51 -2.38 11.27
N CYS A 121 -13.79 -2.71 10.20
CA CYS A 121 -13.29 -4.06 9.97
C CYS A 121 -12.37 -4.53 11.11
N VAL A 122 -11.40 -3.71 11.51
CA VAL A 122 -10.45 -4.09 12.58
C VAL A 122 -11.17 -4.37 13.91
N LYS A 123 -12.22 -3.61 14.22
CA LYS A 123 -13.02 -3.81 15.43
C LYS A 123 -13.84 -5.10 15.40
N LYS A 124 -14.36 -5.46 14.22
CA LYS A 124 -15.28 -6.61 14.05
C LYS A 124 -14.54 -7.94 13.84
N CYS A 125 -13.44 -7.94 13.08
CA CYS A 125 -12.74 -9.15 12.64
C CYS A 125 -11.68 -9.68 13.62
N GLY A 126 -11.34 -8.92 14.67
CA GLY A 126 -10.34 -9.34 15.66
C GLY A 126 -8.94 -9.50 15.07
N THR A 127 -8.16 -10.46 15.61
CA THR A 127 -6.78 -10.71 15.16
C THR A 127 -6.75 -11.43 13.81
N LEU A 128 -5.95 -10.93 12.87
CA LEU A 128 -5.85 -11.48 11.52
C LEU A 128 -5.31 -12.92 11.52
N ASN A 129 -6.08 -13.85 10.96
CA ASN A 129 -5.61 -15.21 10.69
C ASN A 129 -4.72 -15.20 9.43
N LEU A 130 -3.41 -15.39 9.63
CA LEU A 130 -2.43 -15.33 8.55
C LEU A 130 -2.57 -16.46 7.55
N THR A 131 -3.07 -17.63 7.95
CA THR A 131 -3.28 -18.77 7.05
C THR A 131 -4.39 -18.44 6.05
N LEU A 132 -5.57 -18.04 6.55
CA LEU A 132 -6.71 -17.66 5.71
C LEU A 132 -6.39 -16.44 4.84
N ALA A 133 -5.67 -15.46 5.38
CA ALA A 133 -5.21 -14.30 4.60
C ALA A 133 -4.25 -14.71 3.48
N THR A 134 -3.36 -15.69 3.72
CA THR A 134 -2.43 -16.21 2.70
C THR A 134 -3.16 -16.98 1.62
N GLU A 135 -4.15 -17.79 1.98
CA GLU A 135 -5.00 -18.53 1.03
C GLU A 135 -5.81 -17.55 0.17
N SER A 136 -6.51 -16.60 0.78
CA SER A 136 -7.24 -15.55 0.06
C SER A 136 -6.31 -14.74 -0.85
N CYS A 137 -5.11 -14.38 -0.39
CA CYS A 137 -4.10 -13.70 -1.20
C CYS A 137 -3.69 -14.52 -2.42
N ARG A 138 -3.62 -15.86 -2.32
CA ARG A 138 -3.27 -16.75 -3.43
C ARG A 138 -4.38 -16.82 -4.48
N GLU A 139 -5.64 -16.79 -4.04
CA GLU A 139 -6.83 -16.90 -4.91
C GLU A 139 -7.04 -15.69 -5.84
N HIS A 140 -6.63 -14.50 -5.43
CA HIS A 140 -6.72 -13.30 -6.28
C HIS A 140 -5.61 -13.28 -7.33
N GLY A 141 -5.84 -12.72 -8.51
CA GLY A 141 -4.83 -12.57 -9.57
C GLY A 141 -3.81 -11.47 -9.32
N HIS A 142 -4.14 -10.48 -8.47
CA HIS A 142 -3.29 -9.32 -8.19
C HIS A 142 -3.24 -9.00 -6.69
N VAL A 143 -2.19 -8.28 -6.25
CA VAL A 143 -2.02 -7.88 -4.84
C VAL A 143 -1.67 -6.40 -4.79
N ALA A 144 -2.35 -5.64 -3.94
CA ALA A 144 -2.02 -4.25 -3.67
C ALA A 144 -1.64 -4.04 -2.21
N ILE A 145 -0.67 -3.17 -1.94
CA ILE A 145 -0.26 -2.76 -0.60
C ILE A 145 -0.09 -1.24 -0.60
N LYS A 146 -0.54 -0.59 0.47
CA LYS A 146 -0.36 0.85 0.72
C LYS A 146 0.61 1.02 1.87
N THR A 147 1.64 1.85 1.69
CA THR A 147 2.54 2.25 2.78
C THR A 147 2.68 3.76 2.85
N VAL A 148 2.83 4.25 4.08
CA VAL A 148 3.18 5.65 4.39
C VAL A 148 4.48 5.77 5.20
N ARG A 149 5.19 4.65 5.35
CA ARG A 149 6.36 4.50 6.23
C ARG A 149 7.67 4.37 5.45
N VAL A 150 7.62 4.32 4.13
CA VAL A 150 8.80 4.27 3.26
C VAL A 150 9.05 5.71 2.78
N PRO A 151 10.19 6.33 3.14
CA PRO A 151 10.50 7.70 2.74
C PRO A 151 10.79 7.80 1.24
N GLU A 152 11.68 6.94 0.73
CA GLU A 152 12.18 7.06 -0.63
C GLU A 152 11.91 5.84 -1.51
N VAL A 153 11.69 6.07 -2.81
CA VAL A 153 11.53 4.95 -3.77
C VAL A 153 12.79 4.08 -3.87
N SER A 154 13.97 4.65 -3.61
CA SER A 154 15.25 3.93 -3.60
C SER A 154 15.31 2.82 -2.56
N ASP A 155 14.60 2.98 -1.44
CA ASP A 155 14.52 1.96 -0.38
C ASP A 155 13.81 0.68 -0.85
N LEU A 156 13.04 0.78 -1.94
CA LEU A 156 12.32 -0.35 -2.53
C LEU A 156 13.15 -1.13 -3.54
N ARG A 157 14.39 -0.72 -3.83
CA ARG A 157 15.20 -1.30 -4.90
C ARG A 157 15.29 -2.82 -4.83
N ALA A 158 15.60 -3.38 -3.65
CA ALA A 158 15.72 -4.82 -3.46
C ALA A 158 14.41 -5.58 -3.77
N LEU A 159 13.25 -4.99 -3.47
CA LEU A 159 11.94 -5.58 -3.78
C LEU A 159 11.59 -5.47 -5.26
N VAL A 160 11.97 -4.35 -5.90
CA VAL A 160 11.71 -4.11 -7.32
C VAL A 160 12.61 -4.97 -8.21
N GLU A 161 13.84 -5.25 -7.80
CA GLU A 161 14.79 -6.11 -8.52
C GLU A 161 14.52 -7.62 -8.31
N ASP A 162 13.74 -8.03 -7.29
CA ASP A 162 13.42 -9.44 -7.06
C ASP A 162 12.64 -10.04 -8.24
N PRO A 163 13.19 -11.02 -8.98
CA PRO A 163 12.55 -11.58 -10.17
C PRO A 163 11.28 -12.38 -9.85
N ARG A 164 11.05 -12.74 -8.59
CA ARG A 164 9.83 -13.43 -8.13
C ARG A 164 8.66 -12.47 -7.95
N LEU A 165 8.93 -11.16 -7.85
CA LEU A 165 7.93 -10.13 -7.67
C LEU A 165 7.76 -9.32 -8.96
N ASN A 166 6.57 -9.41 -9.56
CA ASN A 166 6.16 -8.46 -10.60
C ASN A 166 5.67 -7.16 -9.94
N LEU A 167 6.60 -6.44 -9.28
CA LEU A 167 6.30 -5.26 -8.49
C LEU A 167 6.22 -4.00 -9.37
N LYS A 168 5.10 -3.28 -9.23
CA LYS A 168 4.88 -1.94 -9.78
C LYS A 168 4.61 -0.96 -8.64
N VAL A 169 5.28 0.19 -8.68
CA VAL A 169 5.21 1.24 -7.66
C VAL A 169 4.39 2.41 -8.19
N ILE A 170 3.35 2.79 -7.45
CA ILE A 170 2.59 4.02 -7.67
C ILE A 170 3.00 4.99 -6.58
N GLN A 171 3.79 6.01 -6.94
CA GLN A 171 4.14 7.09 -6.03
C GLN A 171 3.05 8.15 -6.05
N LEU A 172 2.40 8.37 -4.91
CA LEU A 172 1.50 9.49 -4.71
C LEU A 172 2.27 10.70 -4.20
N VAL A 173 2.10 11.82 -4.89
CA VAL A 173 2.60 13.13 -4.46
C VAL A 173 1.46 14.13 -4.38
N ARG A 174 1.60 15.11 -3.49
CA ARG A 174 0.67 16.23 -3.32
C ARG A 174 1.47 17.46 -2.96
N ASP A 175 0.98 18.65 -3.30
CA ASP A 175 1.59 19.89 -2.82
C ASP A 175 1.78 19.85 -1.28
N PRO A 176 3.02 20.00 -0.76
CA PRO A 176 3.29 19.96 0.67
C PRO A 176 2.49 21.00 1.47
N ARG A 177 2.13 22.14 0.88
CA ARG A 177 1.26 23.14 1.51
C ARG A 177 -0.15 22.61 1.67
N GLY A 178 -0.68 21.92 0.65
CA GLY A 178 -1.97 21.24 0.72
C GLY A 178 -1.98 20.10 1.75
N ILE A 179 -0.86 19.38 1.91
CA ILE A 179 -0.67 18.40 2.99
C ILE A 179 -0.74 19.09 4.35
N LEU A 180 0.05 20.15 4.55
CA LEU A 180 0.12 20.90 5.81
C LEU A 180 -1.23 21.50 6.20
N ALA A 181 -1.92 22.14 5.25
CA ALA A 181 -3.26 22.69 5.47
C ALA A 181 -4.24 21.57 5.90
N SER A 182 -4.21 20.43 5.20
CA SER A 182 -5.07 19.30 5.57
C SER A 182 -4.72 18.72 6.94
N ARG A 183 -3.44 18.62 7.31
CA ARG A 183 -3.01 18.11 8.61
C ARG A 183 -3.34 19.08 9.73
N SER A 184 -3.20 20.38 9.49
CA SER A 184 -3.56 21.44 10.45
C SER A 184 -5.04 21.42 10.82
N GLU A 185 -5.90 21.15 9.85
CA GLU A 185 -7.34 20.98 10.09
C GLU A 185 -7.67 19.63 10.74
N THR A 186 -6.94 18.56 10.40
CA THR A 186 -7.24 17.20 10.88
C THR A 186 -6.74 16.98 12.31
N PHE A 187 -5.50 17.37 12.59
CA PHE A 187 -4.75 17.13 13.83
C PHE A 187 -4.48 18.46 14.54
N ARG A 188 -5.55 19.14 14.97
CA ARG A 188 -5.50 20.53 15.42
C ARG A 188 -4.53 20.76 16.59
N ASP A 189 -4.41 19.79 17.49
CA ASP A 189 -3.54 19.90 18.66
C ASP A 189 -2.07 19.74 18.28
N THR A 190 -1.74 18.72 17.49
CA THR A 190 -0.39 18.49 16.96
C THR A 190 0.10 19.66 16.11
N TYR A 191 -0.80 20.31 15.37
CA TYR A 191 -0.49 21.44 14.47
C TYR A 191 -0.91 22.79 15.06
N ARG A 192 -1.05 22.92 16.38
CA ARG A 192 -1.50 24.16 17.03
C ARG A 192 -0.64 25.37 16.66
N LEU A 193 0.69 25.24 16.70
CA LEU A 193 1.63 26.32 16.38
C LEU A 193 1.61 26.71 14.89
N TRP A 194 1.27 25.78 14.00
CA TRP A 194 1.04 26.08 12.60
C TRP A 194 -0.22 26.93 12.40
N ARG A 195 -1.31 26.60 13.13
CA ARG A 195 -2.56 27.37 13.09
C ARG A 195 -2.41 28.78 13.70
N ILE A 196 -1.74 28.85 14.85
CA ILE A 196 -0.74 29.88 15.19
C ILE A 196 -0.39 30.90 14.11
N TRP A 197 0.61 30.46 13.36
CA TRP A 197 1.23 31.20 12.29
C TRP A 197 0.23 31.59 11.20
N ASP A 198 -0.60 30.65 10.76
CA ASP A 198 -1.58 30.86 9.69
C ASP A 198 -2.57 31.99 10.03
N GLY A 199 -3.10 32.01 11.26
CA GLY A 199 -4.08 33.01 11.68
C GLY A 199 -3.49 34.37 12.05
N THR A 200 -2.21 34.45 12.41
CA THR A 200 -1.57 35.69 12.91
C THR A 200 -0.53 36.28 11.96
N GLY A 201 -0.10 35.52 10.96
CA GLY A 201 1.04 35.85 10.09
C GLY A 201 2.41 35.80 10.80
N ARG A 202 2.46 35.53 12.11
CA ARG A 202 3.68 35.55 12.91
C ARG A 202 4.13 34.13 13.23
N LYS A 203 5.30 33.74 12.74
CA LYS A 203 5.88 32.41 13.01
C LYS A 203 6.25 32.28 14.50
N PRO A 204 5.70 31.29 15.24
CA PRO A 204 6.17 30.99 16.59
C PRO A 204 7.63 30.53 16.59
N TYR A 205 8.41 30.98 17.58
CA TYR A 205 9.85 30.66 17.67
C TYR A 205 10.13 29.15 17.79
N ASN A 206 9.28 28.43 18.52
CA ASN A 206 9.40 27.00 18.77
C ASN A 206 8.67 26.13 17.72
N LEU A 207 8.29 26.70 16.57
CA LEU A 207 7.64 25.93 15.52
C LEU A 207 8.65 25.04 14.79
N ASP A 208 8.49 23.73 14.94
CA ASP A 208 9.21 22.76 14.15
C ASP A 208 8.66 22.69 12.71
N VAL A 209 9.53 23.01 11.75
CA VAL A 209 9.25 22.95 10.31
C VAL A 209 9.87 21.73 9.64
N THR A 210 10.63 20.92 10.38
CA THR A 210 11.40 19.79 9.87
C THR A 210 10.50 18.77 9.20
N GLN A 211 9.33 18.48 9.76
CA GLN A 211 8.39 17.53 9.12
C GLN A 211 7.97 17.95 7.71
N LEU A 212 7.86 19.26 7.45
CA LEU A 212 7.50 19.75 6.12
C LEU A 212 8.68 19.66 5.18
N THR A 213 9.88 20.06 5.63
CA THR A 213 11.10 19.99 4.81
C THR A 213 11.44 18.54 4.48
N THR A 214 11.33 17.61 5.43
CA THR A 214 11.53 16.17 5.18
C THR A 214 10.55 15.65 4.14
N VAL A 215 9.25 15.98 4.21
CA VAL A 215 8.28 15.56 3.17
C VAL A 215 8.66 16.11 1.80
N CYS A 216 9.15 17.36 1.72
CA CYS A 216 9.62 17.94 0.46
C CYS A 216 10.86 17.21 -0.07
N GLU A 217 11.83 16.92 0.79
CA GLU A 217 13.07 16.22 0.45
C GLU A 217 12.80 14.78 -0.01
N ASP A 218 12.01 14.03 0.75
CA ASP A 218 11.58 12.65 0.41
C ASP A 218 10.90 12.60 -0.98
N PHE A 219 10.00 13.56 -1.24
CA PHE A 219 9.36 13.71 -2.55
C PHE A 219 10.36 14.06 -3.64
N TRP A 220 11.24 15.03 -3.41
CA TRP A 220 12.23 15.44 -4.39
C TRP A 220 13.15 14.27 -4.78
N ASN A 221 13.70 13.56 -3.79
CA ASN A 221 14.59 12.43 -4.00
C ASN A 221 13.88 11.27 -4.71
N SER A 222 12.67 10.93 -4.28
CA SER A 222 11.86 9.87 -4.90
C SER A 222 11.45 10.19 -6.33
N VAL A 223 10.95 11.40 -6.57
CA VAL A 223 10.50 11.83 -7.89
C VAL A 223 11.69 11.97 -8.83
N SER A 224 12.81 12.56 -8.37
CA SER A 224 14.04 12.65 -9.15
C SER A 224 14.50 11.25 -9.60
N THR A 225 14.55 10.29 -8.68
CA THR A 225 14.90 8.90 -8.98
C THR A 225 13.92 8.27 -9.97
N GLY A 226 12.61 8.42 -9.75
CA GLY A 226 11.56 7.89 -10.61
C GLY A 226 11.62 8.46 -12.04
N LEU A 227 11.86 9.77 -12.17
CA LEU A 227 11.96 10.47 -13.46
C LEU A 227 13.25 10.16 -14.20
N ASN A 228 14.35 9.90 -13.49
CA ASN A 228 15.61 9.44 -14.08
C ASN A 228 15.53 8.00 -14.63
N ARG A 229 14.47 7.25 -14.31
CA ARG A 229 14.16 5.92 -14.85
C ARG A 229 15.38 4.97 -14.86
N PRO A 230 16.01 4.74 -13.71
CA PRO A 230 17.14 3.82 -13.63
C PRO A 230 16.72 2.42 -14.10
N PRO A 231 17.65 1.57 -14.58
CA PRO A 231 17.33 0.28 -15.18
C PRO A 231 16.43 -0.61 -14.33
N TRP A 232 16.63 -0.61 -13.00
CA TRP A 232 15.86 -1.40 -12.05
C TRP A 232 14.40 -0.94 -11.91
N LEU A 233 14.11 0.34 -12.17
CA LEU A 233 12.79 0.96 -11.97
C LEU A 233 12.02 1.21 -13.27
N LYS A 234 12.71 1.11 -14.42
CA LYS A 234 12.13 1.36 -15.75
C LYS A 234 10.91 0.46 -16.00
N GLY A 235 9.78 1.09 -16.35
CA GLY A 235 8.51 0.39 -16.61
C GLY A 235 7.79 -0.13 -15.36
N LYS A 236 8.36 0.09 -14.16
CA LYS A 236 7.81 -0.36 -12.87
C LYS A 236 7.38 0.79 -11.96
N TYR A 237 7.47 2.04 -12.41
CA TYR A 237 7.15 3.22 -11.61
C TYR A 237 6.20 4.16 -12.32
N MET A 238 5.18 4.61 -11.59
CA MET A 238 4.26 5.66 -12.01
C MET A 238 4.17 6.73 -10.94
N LEU A 239 4.37 7.99 -11.34
CA LEU A 239 4.12 9.15 -10.50
C LEU A 239 2.67 9.61 -10.69
N VAL A 240 1.92 9.72 -9.59
CA VAL A 240 0.54 10.22 -9.59
C VAL A 240 0.44 11.43 -8.67
N ARG A 241 0.10 12.58 -9.27
CA ARG A 241 -0.19 13.80 -8.52
C ARG A 241 -1.63 13.78 -8.03
N TYR A 242 -1.81 14.04 -6.75
CA TYR A 242 -3.12 14.11 -6.10
C TYR A 242 -4.06 15.09 -6.80
N GLU A 243 -3.57 16.27 -7.19
CA GLU A 243 -4.37 17.31 -7.82
C GLU A 243 -4.92 16.87 -9.18
N ASP A 244 -4.11 16.13 -9.96
CA ASP A 244 -4.52 15.63 -11.27
C ASP A 244 -5.55 14.51 -11.13
N LEU A 245 -5.32 13.59 -10.19
CA LEU A 245 -6.26 12.51 -9.85
C LEU A 245 -7.59 13.08 -9.32
N ALA A 246 -7.53 14.10 -8.47
CA ALA A 246 -8.73 14.73 -7.92
C ALA A 246 -9.49 15.55 -8.98
N ARG A 247 -8.81 16.13 -9.97
CA ARG A 247 -9.45 16.90 -11.04
C ARG A 247 -10.13 16.00 -12.07
N ASN A 248 -9.49 14.88 -12.43
CA ASN A 248 -9.98 13.96 -13.46
C ASN A 248 -9.90 12.50 -12.97
N PRO A 249 -10.73 12.09 -12.00
CA PRO A 249 -10.59 10.81 -11.34
C PRO A 249 -10.80 9.60 -12.25
N MET A 250 -11.76 9.67 -13.19
CA MET A 250 -11.98 8.58 -14.17
C MET A 250 -10.74 8.36 -15.04
N LYS A 251 -10.35 9.39 -15.81
CA LYS A 251 -9.20 9.34 -16.71
C LYS A 251 -7.91 8.93 -16.01
N LYS A 252 -7.62 9.49 -14.83
CA LYS A 252 -6.40 9.14 -14.09
C LYS A 252 -6.43 7.74 -13.52
N THR A 253 -7.61 7.20 -13.23
CA THR A 253 -7.74 5.80 -12.82
C THR A 253 -7.49 4.87 -14.00
N GLU A 254 -8.04 5.15 -15.18
CA GLU A 254 -7.76 4.39 -16.41
C GLU A 254 -6.25 4.34 -16.69
N GLU A 255 -5.56 5.48 -16.65
CA GLU A 255 -4.11 5.55 -16.82
C GLU A 255 -3.34 4.70 -15.79
N ILE A 256 -3.84 4.59 -14.55
CA ILE A 256 -3.25 3.73 -13.51
C ILE A 256 -3.43 2.25 -13.86
N TYR A 257 -4.64 1.83 -14.22
CA TYR A 257 -4.93 0.43 -14.58
C TYR A 257 -4.17 -0.01 -15.83
N ASP A 258 -4.08 0.85 -16.84
CA ASP A 258 -3.27 0.64 -18.04
C ASP A 258 -1.79 0.46 -17.70
N PHE A 259 -1.23 1.34 -16.86
CA PHE A 259 0.15 1.20 -16.39
C PHE A 259 0.36 -0.12 -15.65
N LEU A 260 -0.61 -0.56 -14.84
CA LEU A 260 -0.54 -1.82 -14.11
C LEU A 260 -0.68 -3.04 -15.03
N GLY A 261 -1.31 -2.90 -16.19
CA GLY A 261 -1.67 -4.01 -17.07
C GLY A 261 -2.79 -4.86 -16.45
N ILE A 262 -3.66 -4.23 -15.67
CA ILE A 262 -4.82 -4.85 -15.03
C ILE A 262 -6.06 -4.23 -15.68
N PRO A 263 -7.02 -5.02 -16.22
CA PRO A 263 -8.26 -4.46 -16.75
C PRO A 263 -9.04 -3.70 -15.68
N MET A 264 -9.63 -2.55 -16.00
CA MET A 264 -10.44 -1.80 -15.02
C MET A 264 -11.87 -2.35 -14.94
N ASP A 265 -12.29 -2.71 -13.73
CA ASP A 265 -13.66 -3.21 -13.48
C ASP A 265 -14.72 -2.10 -13.52
N SER A 266 -15.92 -2.45 -13.98
CA SER A 266 -17.11 -1.57 -13.92
C SER A 266 -17.50 -1.14 -12.50
N ASN A 267 -17.15 -1.94 -11.48
CA ASN A 267 -17.35 -1.58 -10.08
C ASN A 267 -16.48 -0.40 -9.64
N VAL A 268 -15.24 -0.32 -10.16
CA VAL A 268 -14.33 0.80 -9.91
C VAL A 268 -14.90 2.07 -10.52
N GLU A 269 -15.34 2.01 -11.78
CA GLU A 269 -16.00 3.14 -12.46
C GLU A 269 -17.22 3.65 -11.68
N ARG A 270 -18.15 2.75 -11.33
CA ARG A 270 -19.37 3.10 -10.60
C ARG A 270 -19.04 3.75 -9.26
N TRP A 271 -18.04 3.23 -8.55
CA TRP A 271 -17.60 3.80 -7.28
C TRP A 271 -17.02 5.21 -7.44
N ILE A 272 -16.19 5.45 -8.46
CA ILE A 272 -15.64 6.78 -8.74
C ILE A 272 -16.77 7.78 -9.00
N GLN A 273 -17.72 7.44 -9.88
CA GLN A 273 -18.85 8.32 -10.20
C GLN A 273 -19.67 8.69 -8.95
N ASN A 274 -19.93 7.72 -8.08
CA ASN A 274 -20.68 7.92 -6.84
C ASN A 274 -19.92 8.71 -5.77
N ASN A 275 -18.59 8.58 -5.70
CA ASN A 275 -17.79 9.17 -4.62
C ASN A 275 -17.19 10.53 -4.96
N THR A 276 -17.02 10.88 -6.23
CA THR A 276 -16.26 12.08 -6.63
C THR A 276 -17.11 13.30 -6.98
N ARG A 277 -18.43 13.12 -7.11
CA ARG A 277 -19.41 14.15 -7.47
C ARG A 277 -20.26 14.64 -6.28
N GLY A 278 -20.02 14.10 -5.08
CA GLY A 278 -20.84 14.38 -3.90
C GLY A 278 -20.68 15.80 -3.34
N ASP A 279 -21.76 16.33 -2.77
CA ASP A 279 -21.76 17.66 -2.16
C ASP A 279 -21.13 17.66 -0.76
N ARG A 280 -20.65 18.81 -0.26
CA ARG A 280 -19.85 18.93 0.99
C ARG A 280 -20.49 18.30 2.23
N SER A 281 -21.81 18.18 2.29
CA SER A 281 -22.56 17.63 3.43
C SER A 281 -22.54 16.10 3.51
N SER A 282 -22.07 15.40 2.48
CA SER A 282 -22.15 13.93 2.38
C SER A 282 -20.98 13.19 3.04
N SER A 283 -19.86 13.85 3.36
CA SER A 283 -18.76 13.21 4.08
C SER A 283 -18.98 13.25 5.60
N LYS A 284 -19.31 12.10 6.21
CA LYS A 284 -19.49 11.99 7.68
C LYS A 284 -18.18 12.24 8.46
N HIS A 285 -17.01 11.97 7.86
CA HIS A 285 -15.71 11.99 8.54
C HIS A 285 -14.54 12.57 7.70
N LYS A 286 -13.48 13.09 8.35
CA LYS A 286 -12.33 13.81 7.73
C LYS A 286 -11.51 12.95 6.73
N TYR A 287 -11.62 11.63 6.81
CA TYR A 287 -10.94 10.66 5.94
C TYR A 287 -11.83 10.09 4.82
N GLY A 288 -13.14 10.41 4.78
CA GLY A 288 -14.08 9.82 3.83
C GLY A 288 -13.74 10.11 2.36
N THR A 289 -14.11 9.22 1.45
CA THR A 289 -13.82 9.37 0.00
C THR A 289 -14.91 10.12 -0.75
N VAL A 290 -16.13 10.20 -0.21
CA VAL A 290 -17.28 10.89 -0.83
C VAL A 290 -17.14 12.40 -0.70
N ARG A 291 -16.87 13.11 -1.80
CA ARG A 291 -16.76 14.58 -1.86
C ARG A 291 -16.53 15.08 -3.28
N ASN A 292 -16.79 16.37 -3.52
CA ASN A 292 -16.31 17.06 -4.71
C ASN A 292 -14.78 17.09 -4.67
N SER A 293 -14.18 16.15 -5.41
CA SER A 293 -12.75 15.86 -5.39
C SER A 293 -11.91 17.04 -5.88
N ALA A 294 -12.28 17.64 -7.03
CA ALA A 294 -11.60 18.79 -7.62
C ALA A 294 -11.62 20.01 -6.69
N ALA A 295 -12.78 20.39 -6.17
CA ALA A 295 -12.92 21.54 -5.27
C ALA A 295 -12.20 21.32 -3.93
N THR A 296 -12.17 20.07 -3.44
CA THR A 296 -11.45 19.74 -2.19
C THR A 296 -9.94 19.82 -2.36
N ALA A 297 -9.42 19.43 -3.52
CA ALA A 297 -7.98 19.42 -3.76
C ALA A 297 -7.37 20.82 -3.73
N GLU A 298 -8.13 21.82 -4.19
CA GLU A 298 -7.69 23.22 -4.31
C GLU A 298 -8.05 24.09 -3.10
N LYS A 299 -8.77 23.57 -2.11
CA LYS A 299 -9.29 24.34 -0.96
C LYS A 299 -8.23 25.11 -0.16
N TRP A 300 -6.97 24.70 -0.23
CA TRP A 300 -5.88 25.31 0.53
C TRP A 300 -5.25 26.52 -0.17
N ARG A 301 -5.59 26.76 -1.44
CA ARG A 301 -5.21 27.96 -2.19
C ARG A 301 -6.21 29.07 -1.92
#